data_AF-A0A2A5S1C1-F1
#
_entry.id   AF-A0A2A5S1C1-F1
#
_cell.length_a   1.000
_cell.length_b   1.000
_cell.length_c   1.000
_cell.angle_alpha   90.00
_cell.angle_beta   90.00
_cell.angle_gamma   90.00
#
_symmetry.space_group_name_H-M   'P 1'
#
loop_
_entity.id
_entity.type
_entity.pdbx_description
1 polymer ?
#
loop_
_entity_poly.entity_id
_entity_poly.type
_entity_poly.pdbx_seq_one_letter_code
_entity_poly.pdbx_strand_id
1 'polypeptide(L)'
;MLVDLGGKVYMNNKENDNLEKQRTAAIGFKQVQPGVEEIEFMQEGSYSGAGTWSVGVNIMVDGKKYSEIFREEGLMGGDELPDGNTGTKTPVKVIYSNGKEEVLK
;
A
#
# COMPACT_ATOMS: atom_id res chain seq x y z
N MET A 1 -9.22 23.33 32.07
CA MET A 1 -8.31 22.29 31.54
C MET A 1 -9.10 21.00 31.56
N LEU A 2 -9.36 20.39 30.40
CA LEU A 2 -9.81 19.00 30.17
C LEU A 2 -10.55 18.95 28.84
N VAL A 3 -9.88 18.50 27.76
CA VAL A 3 -10.40 17.69 26.64
C VAL A 3 -9.34 17.64 25.53
N ASP A 4 -8.31 16.80 25.66
CA ASP A 4 -7.38 16.54 24.54
C ASP A 4 -6.88 15.08 24.47
N LEU A 5 -7.30 14.20 25.39
CA LEU A 5 -6.86 12.80 25.37
C LEU A 5 -7.65 11.94 24.37
N GLY A 6 -8.96 12.17 24.22
CA GLY A 6 -9.82 11.34 23.35
C GLY A 6 -9.50 11.48 21.86
N GLY A 7 -9.21 12.71 21.41
CA GLY A 7 -8.87 12.98 20.01
C GLY A 7 -7.57 12.32 19.57
N LYS A 8 -6.53 12.38 20.40
CA LYS A 8 -5.21 11.77 20.10
C LYS A 8 -5.27 10.25 20.02
N VAL A 9 -6.01 9.60 20.91
CA VAL A 9 -6.14 8.12 20.89
C VAL A 9 -6.92 7.66 19.65
N TYR A 10 -8.01 8.34 19.30
CA TYR A 10 -8.78 8.02 18.10
C TYR A 10 -7.97 8.21 16.81
N MET A 11 -7.20 9.30 16.72
CA MET A 11 -6.32 9.57 15.57
C MET A 11 -5.22 8.52 15.42
N ASN A 12 -4.57 8.13 16.53
CA ASN A 12 -3.53 7.10 16.51
C ASN A 12 -4.08 5.73 16.07
N ASN A 13 -5.29 5.35 16.50
CA ASN A 13 -5.91 4.10 16.09
C ASN A 13 -6.24 4.11 14.59
N LYS A 14 -6.81 5.21 14.09
CA LYS A 14 -7.12 5.36 12.67
C LYS A 14 -5.87 5.33 11.79
N GLU A 15 -4.79 5.99 12.22
CA GLU A 15 -3.50 5.95 11.52
C GLU A 15 -2.97 4.51 11.47
N ASN A 16 -2.96 3.81 12.60
CA ASN A 16 -2.53 2.41 12.66
C ASN A 16 -3.37 1.51 11.75
N ASP A 17 -4.70 1.63 11.78
CA ASP A 17 -5.61 0.85 10.94
C ASP A 17 -5.32 1.06 9.43
N ASN A 18 -5.06 2.30 9.02
CA ASN A 18 -4.72 2.60 7.62
C ASN A 18 -3.36 1.98 7.23
N LEU A 19 -2.35 2.06 8.08
CA LEU A 19 -1.03 1.47 7.82
C LEU A 19 -1.11 -0.06 7.74
N GLU A 20 -1.90 -0.70 8.60
CA GLU A 20 -2.12 -2.14 8.55
C GLU A 20 -2.79 -2.58 7.24
N LYS A 21 -3.76 -1.80 6.75
CA LYS A 21 -4.40 -2.05 5.44
C LYS A 21 -3.43 -1.88 4.28
N GLN A 22 -2.61 -0.81 4.29
CA GLN A 22 -1.56 -0.61 3.30
C GLN A 22 -0.57 -1.77 3.29
N ARG A 23 -0.12 -2.21 4.48
CA ARG A 23 0.79 -3.35 4.63
C ARG A 23 0.18 -4.64 4.06
N THR A 24 -1.09 -4.89 4.36
CA THR A 24 -1.82 -6.08 3.88
C THR A 24 -1.94 -6.07 2.35
N ALA A 25 -2.29 -4.92 1.77
CA ALA A 25 -2.36 -4.74 0.33
C ALA A 25 -1.00 -4.95 -0.36
N ALA A 26 0.09 -4.44 0.22
CA ALA A 26 1.44 -4.63 -0.30
C ALA A 26 1.87 -6.11 -0.28
N ILE A 27 1.54 -6.84 0.79
CA ILE A 27 1.79 -8.29 0.88
C ILE A 27 0.98 -9.05 -0.17
N GLY A 28 -0.31 -8.73 -0.30
CA GLY A 28 -1.19 -9.35 -1.30
C GLY A 28 -0.69 -9.12 -2.73
N PHE A 29 -0.28 -7.88 -3.05
CA PHE A 29 0.27 -7.55 -4.35
C PHE A 29 1.58 -8.30 -4.64
N LYS A 30 2.52 -8.32 -3.68
CA LYS A 30 3.78 -9.06 -3.79
C LYS A 30 3.58 -10.55 -4.08
N GLN A 31 2.50 -11.16 -3.59
CA GLN A 31 2.21 -12.58 -3.82
C GLN A 31 1.74 -12.88 -5.25
N VAL A 32 1.11 -11.90 -5.92
CA VAL A 32 0.54 -12.08 -7.26
C VAL A 32 1.41 -11.51 -8.37
N GLN A 33 2.18 -10.45 -8.08
CA GLN A 33 3.10 -9.84 -9.02
C GLN A 33 4.56 -10.07 -8.58
N PRO A 34 5.28 -10.99 -9.23
CA PRO A 34 6.72 -11.10 -9.03
C PRO A 34 7.49 -9.87 -9.54
N GLY A 35 8.75 -9.76 -9.12
CA GLY A 35 9.69 -8.73 -9.60
C GLY A 35 9.42 -7.29 -9.17
N VAL A 36 8.52 -7.09 -8.21
CA VAL A 36 8.31 -5.79 -7.55
C VAL A 36 9.54 -5.42 -6.73
N GLU A 37 10.00 -4.19 -6.86
CA GLU A 37 11.16 -3.64 -6.15
C GLU A 37 10.71 -2.70 -5.03
N GLU A 38 9.75 -1.84 -5.34
CA GLU A 38 9.26 -0.80 -4.45
C GLU A 38 7.74 -0.63 -4.60
N ILE A 39 7.06 -0.34 -3.48
CA ILE A 39 5.65 0.05 -3.40
C ILE A 39 5.59 1.34 -2.59
N GLU A 40 5.15 2.43 -3.19
CA GLU A 40 5.01 3.75 -2.59
C GLU A 40 3.51 4.12 -2.49
N PHE A 41 2.99 4.20 -1.27
CA PHE A 41 1.63 4.65 -1.00
C PHE A 41 1.56 6.18 -1.06
N MET A 42 0.82 6.70 -2.04
CA MET A 42 0.77 8.13 -2.32
C MET A 42 -0.10 8.92 -1.33
N GLN A 43 -0.99 8.22 -0.63
CA GLN A 43 -1.99 8.80 0.26
C GLN A 43 -2.58 7.75 1.21
N GLU A 44 -3.34 8.20 2.21
CA GLU A 44 -4.18 7.30 2.99
C GLU A 44 -5.26 6.66 2.09
N GLY A 45 -5.59 5.41 2.38
CA GLY A 45 -6.67 4.74 1.66
C GLY A 45 -8.04 5.18 2.17
N SER A 46 -9.04 5.09 1.31
CA SER A 46 -10.39 5.54 1.60
C SER A 46 -11.43 4.54 1.13
N TYR A 47 -12.58 4.52 1.80
CA TYR A 47 -13.73 3.73 1.40
C TYR A 47 -14.53 4.46 0.33
N SER A 48 -14.87 3.75 -0.74
CA SER A 48 -15.86 4.20 -1.71
C SER A 48 -17.27 4.19 -1.11
N GLY A 49 -18.23 4.82 -1.79
CA GLY A 49 -19.65 4.75 -1.40
C GLY A 49 -20.23 3.33 -1.38
N ALA A 50 -19.54 2.36 -1.99
CA ALA A 50 -19.89 0.94 -1.99
C ALA A 50 -19.22 0.14 -0.84
N GLY A 51 -18.45 0.81 0.04
CA GLY A 51 -17.78 0.16 1.16
C GLY A 51 -16.48 -0.57 0.79
N THR A 52 -15.93 -0.32 -0.40
CA THR A 52 -14.63 -0.89 -0.80
C THR A 52 -13.52 0.09 -0.46
N TRP A 53 -12.54 -0.35 0.33
CA TRP A 53 -11.32 0.42 0.57
C TRP A 53 -10.38 0.33 -0.63
N SER A 54 -9.82 1.47 -1.03
CA SER A 54 -8.80 1.54 -2.06
C SER A 54 -7.80 2.66 -1.79
N VAL A 55 -6.60 2.52 -2.37
CA VAL A 55 -5.52 3.49 -2.25
C VAL A 55 -4.69 3.55 -3.54
N GLY A 56 -4.28 4.75 -3.93
CA GLY A 56 -3.34 4.93 -5.04
C GLY A 56 -1.90 4.66 -4.60
N VAL A 57 -1.18 3.92 -5.42
CA VAL A 57 0.21 3.56 -5.19
C VAL A 57 1.03 3.78 -6.45
N ASN A 58 2.31 4.03 -6.28
CA ASN A 58 3.27 3.81 -7.34
C ASN A 58 4.09 2.56 -7.02
N ILE A 59 4.31 1.72 -8.02
CA ILE A 59 5.17 0.56 -7.88
C ILE A 59 6.35 0.65 -8.83
N MET A 60 7.45 0.01 -8.45
CA MET A 60 8.60 -0.20 -9.31
C MET A 60 8.70 -1.68 -9.66
N VAL A 61 8.68 -1.99 -10.95
CA VAL A 61 8.88 -3.34 -11.50
C VAL A 61 9.90 -3.21 -12.62
N ASP A 62 10.99 -3.96 -12.53
CA ASP A 62 12.11 -3.90 -13.50
C ASP A 62 12.66 -2.49 -13.76
N GLY A 63 12.84 -1.73 -12.69
CA GLY A 63 13.31 -0.35 -12.76
C GLY A 63 12.37 0.62 -13.48
N LYS A 64 11.12 0.21 -13.78
CA LYS A 64 10.07 1.05 -14.36
C LYS A 64 9.00 1.34 -13.32
N LYS A 65 8.52 2.58 -13.30
CA LYS A 65 7.47 3.04 -12.38
C LYS A 65 6.10 2.87 -13.04
N TYR A 66 5.14 2.34 -12.29
CA TYR A 66 3.74 2.15 -12.70
C TYR A 66 2.82 2.74 -11.62
N SER A 67 1.70 3.32 -12.03
CA SER A 67 0.68 3.85 -11.13
C SER A 67 -0.47 2.85 -11.01
N GLU A 68 -0.68 2.35 -9.79
CA GLU A 68 -1.69 1.34 -9.50
C GLU A 68 -2.67 1.81 -8.42
N ILE A 69 -3.80 1.13 -8.34
CA ILE A 69 -4.78 1.25 -7.28
C ILE A 69 -4.83 -0.10 -6.57
N PHE A 70 -4.55 -0.08 -5.27
CA PHE A 70 -4.67 -1.26 -4.42
C PHE A 70 -6.02 -1.25 -3.68
N ARG A 71 -6.52 -2.45 -3.41
CA ARG A 71 -7.53 -2.76 -2.38
C ARG A 71 -6.87 -3.59 -1.27
N GLU A 72 -7.61 -3.89 -0.21
CA GLU A 72 -7.06 -4.65 0.94
C GLU A 72 -6.42 -5.99 0.53
N GLU A 73 -6.91 -6.61 -0.55
CA GLU A 73 -6.42 -7.90 -1.07
C GLU A 73 -5.36 -7.78 -2.19
N GLY A 74 -4.86 -6.59 -2.50
CA GLY A 74 -3.86 -6.36 -3.56
C GLY A 74 -4.39 -5.53 -4.73
N LEU A 75 -4.12 -5.93 -5.97
CA LEU A 75 -4.39 -5.10 -7.16
C LEU A 75 -5.89 -4.93 -7.46
N MET A 76 -6.35 -3.68 -7.59
CA MET A 76 -7.68 -3.34 -8.11
C MET A 76 -7.62 -2.95 -9.59
N GLY A 77 -6.57 -2.26 -10.02
CA GLY A 77 -6.32 -1.87 -11.41
C GLY A 77 -5.33 -0.72 -11.49
N GLY A 78 -4.94 -0.32 -12.70
CA GLY A 78 -3.94 0.71 -12.93
C GLY A 78 -3.32 0.57 -14.31
N ASP A 79 -2.01 0.79 -14.40
CA ASP A 79 -1.27 0.67 -15.64
C ASP A 79 -1.18 -0.80 -16.11
N GLU A 80 -0.87 -0.99 -17.39
CA GLU A 80 -0.60 -2.31 -17.92
C GLU A 80 0.75 -2.82 -17.39
N LEU A 81 0.68 -3.74 -16.43
CA LEU A 81 1.85 -4.37 -15.85
C LEU A 81 2.50 -5.34 -16.86
N PRO A 82 3.84 -5.51 -16.81
CA PRO A 82 4.51 -6.45 -17.70
C PRO A 82 4.00 -7.88 -17.48
N ASP A 83 3.71 -8.56 -18.59
CA ASP A 83 3.33 -9.97 -18.60
C ASP A 83 4.49 -10.87 -18.14
N GLY A 84 4.20 -11.77 -17.19
CA GLY A 84 5.12 -12.84 -16.81
C GLY A 84 6.17 -12.48 -15.75
N ASN A 85 6.92 -13.49 -15.33
CA ASN A 85 7.80 -13.45 -14.16
C ASN A 85 9.07 -12.64 -14.44
N THR A 86 9.07 -11.37 -14.00
CA THR A 86 10.23 -10.45 -13.99
C THR A 86 11.28 -10.82 -12.92
N GLY A 87 11.11 -11.99 -12.27
CA GLY A 87 12.05 -12.59 -11.33
C GLY A 87 11.61 -12.48 -9.87
N THR A 88 12.34 -13.12 -8.96
CA THR A 88 12.14 -12.96 -7.51
C THR A 88 12.89 -11.73 -7.03
N LYS A 89 12.31 -10.54 -7.15
CA LYS A 89 12.85 -9.34 -6.48
C LYS A 89 12.33 -9.30 -5.05
N THR A 90 12.85 -10.23 -4.26
CA THR A 90 12.83 -10.10 -2.81
C THR A 90 14.20 -9.56 -2.38
N PRO A 91 14.24 -8.58 -1.46
CA PRO A 91 13.11 -8.00 -0.75
C PRO A 91 12.38 -6.87 -1.51
N VAL A 92 11.12 -6.60 -1.13
CA VAL A 92 10.34 -5.45 -1.64
C VAL A 92 10.39 -4.31 -0.63
N LYS A 93 10.75 -3.10 -1.07
CA LYS A 93 10.67 -1.90 -0.24
C LYS A 93 9.24 -1.35 -0.27
N VAL A 94 8.70 -0.99 0.88
CA VAL A 94 7.37 -0.38 1.02
C VAL A 94 7.53 0.97 1.69
N ILE A 95 6.99 2.03 1.08
CA ILE A 95 6.93 3.38 1.63
C ILE A 95 5.45 3.67 1.90
N TYR A 96 5.09 3.75 3.18
CA TYR A 96 3.73 4.04 3.63
C TYR A 96 3.37 5.51 3.44
N SER A 97 2.07 5.82 3.44
CA SER A 97 1.60 7.19 3.22
C SER A 97 2.01 8.19 4.32
N ASN A 98 2.44 7.71 5.49
CA ASN A 98 3.01 8.55 6.55
C ASN A 98 4.54 8.69 6.45
N GLY A 99 5.15 8.19 5.37
CA GLY A 99 6.59 8.23 5.13
C GLY A 99 7.40 7.16 5.86
N LYS A 100 6.77 6.26 6.62
CA LYS A 100 7.48 5.10 7.19
C LYS A 100 7.88 4.14 6.07
N GLU A 101 9.02 3.48 6.23
CA GLU A 101 9.50 2.47 5.30
C GLU A 101 9.54 1.08 5.96
N GLU A 102 9.19 0.04 5.21
CA GLU A 102 9.33 -1.36 5.60
C GLU A 102 9.93 -2.17 4.45
N VAL A 103 10.68 -3.21 4.78
CA VAL A 103 11.25 -4.14 3.79
C VAL A 103 10.57 -5.50 3.95
N LEU A 104 9.75 -5.89 2.98
CA LEU A 104 9.03 -7.16 2.96
C LEU A 104 9.89 -8.28 2.36
N LYS A 105 10.24 -9.27 3.19
CA LYS A 105 11.01 -10.47 2.78
C LYS A 105 10.14 -11.53 2.13
#